data_AF-A0A7Y3P0J8-F1
#
_entry.id   AF-A0A7Y3P0J8-F1
#
_cell.length_a   1.000
_cell.length_b   1.000
_cell.length_c   1.000
_cell.angle_alpha   90.00
_cell.angle_beta   90.00
_cell.angle_gamma   90.00
#
_symmetry.space_group_name_H-M   'P 1'
#
loop_
_entity.id
_entity.type
_entity.pdbx_description
1 polymer ?
#
loop_
_entity_poly.entity_id
_entity_poly.type
_entity_poly.pdbx_seq_one_letter_code
_entity_poly.pdbx_strand_id
1 'polypeptide(L)'
;MSSNLPLFYFTFFGVVFGLSILLNSLFLKFSGTLGIRKGENIIRWSATSKPAMGGITFYITFLFSIIVYSLFFQPTTVLLQSEMIGLLCSCTVAFLMGLADDAYDTNP
;
A
#
# COMPACT_ATOMS: atom_id res chain seq x y z
N MET A 1 24.01 -21.50 -8.15
CA MET A 1 22.84 -20.59 -8.06
C MET A 1 22.46 -20.20 -6.62
N SER A 2 22.96 -20.82 -5.54
CA SER A 2 22.57 -20.43 -4.17
C SER A 2 23.36 -19.26 -3.56
N SER A 3 24.56 -18.95 -4.05
CA SER A 3 25.42 -17.90 -3.48
C SER A 3 24.88 -16.48 -3.64
N ASN A 4 23.95 -16.26 -4.58
CA ASN A 4 23.41 -14.92 -4.90
C ASN A 4 21.99 -14.69 -4.36
N LEU A 5 21.37 -15.69 -3.74
CA LEU A 5 20.05 -15.57 -3.10
C LEU A 5 20.00 -14.46 -2.03
N PRO A 6 20.95 -14.37 -1.07
CA PRO A 6 20.88 -13.31 -0.06
C PRO A 6 21.04 -11.92 -0.69
N LEU A 7 21.88 -11.79 -1.71
CA LEU A 7 22.04 -10.54 -2.45
C LEU A 7 20.74 -10.14 -3.15
N PHE A 8 20.03 -11.09 -3.76
CA PHE A 8 18.74 -10.86 -4.39
C PHE A 8 17.67 -10.37 -3.40
N TYR A 9 17.56 -11.00 -2.23
CA TYR A 9 16.58 -10.55 -1.22
C TYR A 9 16.93 -9.16 -0.68
N PHE A 10 18.21 -8.83 -0.51
CA PHE A 10 18.65 -7.50 -0.11
C PHE A 10 18.33 -6.43 -1.17
N THR A 11 18.59 -6.72 -2.45
CA THR A 11 18.26 -5.77 -3.53
C THR A 11 16.76 -5.62 -3.68
N PHE A 12 16.00 -6.71 -3.59
CA PHE A 12 14.53 -6.68 -3.60
C PHE A 12 13.97 -5.83 -2.47
N PHE A 13 14.45 -6.04 -1.23
CA PHE A 13 14.06 -5.22 -0.08
C PHE A 13 14.38 -3.75 -0.30
N GLY A 14 15.59 -3.44 -0.81
CA GLY A 14 15.99 -2.07 -1.12
C GLY A 14 15.09 -1.39 -2.15
N VAL A 15 14.70 -2.10 -3.21
CA VAL A 15 13.79 -1.58 -4.26
C VAL A 15 12.39 -1.33 -3.68
N VAL A 16 11.83 -2.29 -2.95
CA VAL A 16 10.49 -2.16 -2.34
C VAL A 16 10.47 -1.03 -1.30
N PHE A 17 11.52 -0.93 -0.49
CA PHE A 17 11.66 0.14 0.50
C PHE A 17 11.78 1.51 -0.16
N GLY A 18 12.60 1.64 -1.22
CA GLY A 18 12.70 2.87 -2.00
C GLY A 18 11.38 3.27 -2.65
N LEU A 19 10.63 2.32 -3.19
CA LEU A 19 9.31 2.55 -3.77
C LEU A 19 8.28 2.96 -2.71
N SER A 20 8.33 2.36 -1.52
CA SER A 20 7.49 2.77 -0.38
C SER A 20 7.71 4.23 -0.01
N ILE A 21 8.98 4.66 0.09
CA ILE A 21 9.33 6.06 0.35
C ILE A 21 8.82 6.97 -0.77
N LEU A 22 9.01 6.57 -2.02
CA LEU A 22 8.55 7.35 -3.18
C LEU A 22 7.03 7.51 -3.18
N LEU A 23 6.27 6.42 -3.07
CA LEU A 23 4.82 6.44 -3.06
C LEU A 23 4.27 7.24 -1.88
N ASN A 24 4.82 7.03 -0.67
CA ASN A 24 4.40 7.77 0.50
C ASN A 24 4.69 9.27 0.34
N SER A 25 5.88 9.64 -0.16
CA SER A 25 6.21 11.05 -0.43
C SER A 25 5.31 11.66 -1.51
N LEU A 26 4.99 10.91 -2.57
CA LEU A 26 4.11 11.35 -3.64
C LEU A 26 2.71 11.64 -3.09
N PHE A 27 2.15 10.71 -2.32
CA PHE A 27 0.81 10.85 -1.73
C PHE A 27 0.75 11.94 -0.66
N LEU A 28 1.79 12.13 0.15
CA LEU A 28 1.88 13.26 1.08
C LEU A 28 1.80 14.60 0.33
N LYS A 29 2.50 14.72 -0.81
CA LYS A 29 2.41 15.91 -1.66
C LYS A 29 1.02 16.08 -2.28
N PHE A 30 0.42 15.00 -2.80
CA PHE A 30 -0.95 15.03 -3.35
C PHE A 30 -2.00 15.39 -2.29
N SER A 31 -1.79 14.99 -1.05
CA SER A 31 -2.73 15.29 0.03
C SER A 31 -2.80 16.77 0.39
N GLY A 32 -1.71 17.52 0.18
CA GLY A 32 -1.72 18.97 0.28
C GLY A 32 -2.50 19.64 -0.87
N THR A 33 -2.59 18.98 -2.02
CA THR A 33 -3.22 19.51 -3.24
C THR A 33 -4.69 19.10 -3.41
N LEU A 34 -5.13 17.99 -2.80
CA LEU A 34 -6.48 17.40 -2.93
C LEU A 34 -7.59 18.12 -2.13
N GLY A 35 -7.34 19.37 -1.73
CA GLY A 35 -8.33 20.18 -1.03
C GLY A 35 -8.42 19.79 0.43
N ILE A 36 -7.66 20.51 1.26
CA ILE A 36 -7.95 20.58 2.69
C ILE A 36 -9.37 21.15 2.81
N ARG A 37 -10.36 20.29 3.03
CA ARG A 37 -11.66 20.76 3.53
C ARG A 37 -11.38 21.40 4.88
N LYS A 38 -11.40 22.73 4.92
CA LYS A 38 -11.50 23.49 6.18
C LYS A 38 -12.81 23.06 6.83
N GLY A 39 -12.74 22.08 7.73
CA GLY A 39 -13.86 21.73 8.58
C GLY A 39 -14.20 22.95 9.43
N GLU A 40 -15.47 23.35 9.37
CA GLU A 40 -16.08 24.33 10.27
C GLU A 40 -15.65 24.10 11.71
N ASN A 41 -15.11 25.12 12.37
CA ASN A 41 -15.08 25.35 13.82
C ASN A 41 -15.12 24.13 14.77
N ILE A 42 -14.27 23.12 14.55
CA ILE A 42 -13.98 22.11 15.60
C ILE A 42 -12.67 22.54 16.26
N ILE A 43 -12.74 22.85 17.56
CA ILE A 43 -11.54 23.16 18.36
C ILE A 43 -10.74 21.86 18.52
N ARG A 44 -9.72 21.67 17.69
CA ARG A 44 -8.76 20.55 17.79
C ARG A 44 -7.44 21.07 18.34
N TRP A 45 -6.73 20.24 19.11
CA TRP A 45 -5.42 20.55 19.73
C TRP A 45 -4.29 20.77 18.72
N SER A 46 -4.53 20.50 17.44
CA SER A 46 -3.65 20.86 16.34
C SER A 46 -4.50 21.14 15.09
N ALA A 47 -4.24 22.25 14.42
CA ALA A 47 -4.93 22.65 13.19
C ALA A 47 -4.50 21.81 11.96
N THR A 48 -3.55 20.88 12.11
CA THR A 48 -3.03 20.08 11.00
C THR A 48 -3.87 18.82 10.81
N SER A 49 -4.70 18.81 9.77
CA SER A 49 -5.33 17.60 9.26
C SER A 49 -4.25 16.68 8.69
N LYS A 50 -4.02 15.52 9.33
CA LYS A 50 -3.16 14.49 8.76
C LYS A 50 -3.89 13.83 7.59
N PRO A 51 -3.24 13.67 6.44
CA PRO A 51 -3.88 13.06 5.29
C PRO A 51 -4.11 11.56 5.51
N ALA A 52 -5.36 11.11 5.40
CA ALA A 52 -5.77 9.71 5.59
C ALA A 52 -5.57 8.85 4.33
N MET A 53 -4.46 9.04 3.59
CA MET A 53 -4.19 8.31 2.34
C MET A 53 -3.14 7.18 2.50
N GLY A 54 -2.76 6.87 3.75
CA GLY A 54 -1.71 5.87 4.04
C GLY A 54 -2.09 4.46 3.61
N GLY A 55 -3.34 4.03 3.84
CA GLY A 55 -3.80 2.68 3.50
C GLY A 55 -3.65 2.35 2.01
N ILE A 56 -3.97 3.31 1.13
CA ILE A 56 -3.84 3.17 -0.32
C ILE A 56 -2.37 3.00 -0.72
N THR A 57 -1.47 3.81 -0.16
CA THR A 57 -0.03 3.67 -0.46
C THR A 57 0.51 2.31 -0.05
N PHE A 58 0.15 1.83 1.13
CA PHE A 58 0.58 0.52 1.63
C PHE A 58 0.08 -0.61 0.71
N TYR A 59 -1.20 -0.59 0.33
CA TYR A 59 -1.79 -1.61 -0.52
C TYR A 59 -1.17 -1.65 -1.94
N ILE A 60 -0.87 -0.49 -2.53
CA ILE A 60 -0.17 -0.42 -3.82
C ILE A 60 1.24 -1.00 -3.70
N THR A 61 1.96 -0.67 -2.62
CA THR A 61 3.32 -1.19 -2.38
C THR A 61 3.30 -2.71 -2.22
N PHE A 62 2.29 -3.25 -1.53
CA PHE A 62 2.06 -4.67 -1.39
C PHE A 62 1.83 -5.36 -2.73
N LEU A 63 0.91 -4.88 -3.57
CA LEU A 63 0.68 -5.44 -4.90
C LEU A 63 1.94 -5.39 -5.78
N PHE A 64 2.67 -4.29 -5.73
CA PHE A 64 3.93 -4.14 -6.47
C PHE A 64 4.97 -5.17 -6.04
N SER A 65 5.09 -5.43 -4.73
CA SER A 65 6.02 -6.44 -4.22
C SER A 65 5.72 -7.84 -4.77
N ILE A 66 4.44 -8.20 -4.90
CA ILE A 66 4.00 -9.50 -5.45
C ILE A 66 4.30 -9.58 -6.95
N ILE A 67 4.05 -8.50 -7.71
CA ILE A 67 4.36 -8.45 -9.15
C ILE A 67 5.85 -8.64 -9.39
N VAL A 68 6.70 -7.88 -8.66
CA VAL A 68 8.16 -8.00 -8.80
C VAL A 68 8.62 -9.40 -8.41
N TYR A 69 8.13 -9.95 -7.30
CA TYR A 69 8.47 -11.31 -6.90
C TYR A 69 8.10 -12.35 -7.98
N SER A 70 6.89 -12.24 -8.55
CA SER A 70 6.42 -13.11 -9.63
C SER A 70 7.31 -13.06 -10.88
N LEU A 71 7.76 -11.87 -11.28
CA LEU A 71 8.61 -11.68 -12.46
C LEU A 71 9.97 -12.41 -12.36
N PHE A 72 10.54 -12.53 -11.15
CA PHE A 72 11.89 -13.09 -10.96
C PHE A 72 11.91 -14.59 -10.66
N PHE A 73 10.94 -15.13 -9.93
CA PHE A 73 10.98 -16.54 -9.49
C PHE A 73 10.24 -17.49 -10.43
N GLN A 74 9.06 -17.10 -10.91
CA GLN A 74 8.30 -17.84 -11.93
C GLN A 74 7.02 -17.07 -12.27
N PRO A 75 6.93 -16.44 -13.45
CA PRO A 75 5.85 -15.49 -13.76
C PRO A 75 4.46 -16.14 -13.84
N THR A 76 4.39 -17.44 -14.15
CA THR A 76 3.12 -18.14 -14.37
C THR A 76 2.72 -19.04 -13.22
N THR A 77 3.64 -19.69 -12.50
CA THR A 77 3.27 -20.67 -11.47
C THR A 77 2.98 -20.04 -10.11
N VAL A 78 3.63 -18.93 -9.77
CA VAL A 78 3.43 -18.26 -8.47
C VAL A 78 2.04 -17.63 -8.38
N LEU A 79 1.58 -16.95 -9.43
CA LEU A 79 0.27 -16.29 -9.43
C LEU A 79 -0.91 -17.25 -9.61
N LEU A 80 -0.69 -18.42 -10.23
CA LEU A 80 -1.72 -19.46 -10.41
C LEU A 80 -1.82 -20.43 -9.23
N GLN A 81 -0.97 -20.29 -8.21
CA GLN A 81 -1.07 -21.07 -6.98
C GLN A 81 -2.32 -20.63 -6.19
N SER A 82 -3.16 -21.59 -5.82
CA SER A 82 -4.43 -21.35 -5.10
C SER A 82 -4.23 -20.55 -3.81
N GLU A 83 -3.13 -20.79 -3.10
CA GLU A 83 -2.75 -20.06 -1.88
C GLU A 83 -2.50 -18.57 -2.15
N MET A 84 -1.81 -18.23 -3.24
CA MET A 84 -1.53 -16.85 -3.62
C MET A 84 -2.77 -16.12 -4.10
N ILE A 85 -3.64 -16.81 -4.85
CA ILE A 85 -4.94 -16.26 -5.26
C ILE A 85 -5.82 -15.99 -4.03
N GLY A 86 -5.89 -16.94 -3.10
CA GLY A 86 -6.65 -16.78 -1.86
C GLY A 86 -6.16 -15.61 -1.00
N LEU A 87 -4.83 -15.48 -0.86
CA LEU A 87 -4.22 -14.37 -0.14
C LEU A 87 -4.52 -13.02 -0.83
N LEU A 88 -4.34 -12.94 -2.14
CA LEU A 88 -4.66 -11.73 -2.91
C LEU A 88 -6.13 -11.35 -2.76
N CYS A 89 -7.06 -12.29 -2.97
CA CYS A 89 -8.49 -12.04 -2.83
C CYS A 89 -8.89 -11.63 -1.40
N SER A 90 -8.31 -12.23 -0.37
CA SER A 90 -8.60 -11.86 1.01
C SER A 90 -8.09 -10.45 1.32
N CYS A 91 -6.86 -10.13 0.92
CA CYS A 91 -6.28 -8.80 1.10
C CYS A 91 -7.03 -7.72 0.31
N THR A 92 -7.47 -8.02 -0.92
CA THR A 92 -8.24 -7.06 -1.73
C THR A 92 -9.59 -6.75 -1.07
N VAL A 93 -10.31 -7.76 -0.59
CA VAL A 93 -11.61 -7.59 0.08
C VAL A 93 -11.45 -6.84 1.40
N ALA A 94 -10.45 -7.19 2.22
CA ALA A 94 -10.17 -6.51 3.48
C ALA A 94 -9.81 -5.02 3.26
N PHE A 95 -9.00 -4.74 2.23
CA PHE A 95 -8.65 -3.36 1.87
C PHE A 95 -9.86 -2.57 1.37
N LEU A 96 -10.70 -3.16 0.51
CA LEU A 96 -11.92 -2.52 0.03
C LEU A 96 -12.92 -2.28 1.14
N MET A 97 -13.04 -3.20 2.10
CA MET A 97 -13.86 -3.03 3.28
C MET A 97 -13.36 -1.86 4.14
N GLY A 98 -12.05 -1.76 4.36
CA GLY A 98 -11.45 -0.62 5.07
C GLY A 98 -11.66 0.72 4.35
N LEU A 99 -11.53 0.74 3.02
CA LEU A 99 -11.84 1.95 2.24
C LEU A 99 -13.32 2.32 2.28
N ALA A 100 -14.21 1.32 2.27
CA ALA A 100 -15.64 1.56 2.39
C ALA A 100 -15.97 2.12 3.77
N ASP A 101 -15.40 1.56 4.84
CA ASP A 101 -15.58 2.05 6.19
C ASP A 101 -15.09 3.51 6.35
N ASP A 102 -13.88 3.80 5.86
CA ASP A 102 -13.31 5.16 5.85
C ASP A 102 -14.14 6.15 5.01
N ALA A 103 -14.83 5.69 3.95
CA ALA A 103 -15.63 6.54 3.05
C ALA A 103 -17.07 6.76 3.54
N TYR A 104 -17.66 5.76 4.20
CA TYR A 104 -19.04 5.81 4.69
C TYR A 104 -19.14 6.21 6.16
N ASP A 105 -17.99 6.44 6.83
CA ASP A 105 -17.89 6.88 8.23
C ASP A 105 -18.84 6.06 9.11
N THR A 106 -18.75 4.73 8.99
CA THR A 106 -19.77 3.85 9.55
C THR A 106 -19.70 3.88 11.07
N ASN A 107 -20.81 4.28 11.70
CA ASN A 107 -20.90 4.29 13.14
C ASN A 107 -21.03 2.83 13.65
N PRO A 108 -20.32 2.48 14.73
CA PRO A 108 -20.31 1.13 15.28
C PRO A 108 -21.68 0.67 15.81
#